data_AF-A0A527WUU3-F1
#
_entry.id   AF-A0A527WUU3-F1
#
_cell.length_a   1.000
_cell.length_b   1.000
_cell.length_c   1.000
_cell.angle_alpha   90.00
_cell.angle_beta   90.00
_cell.angle_gamma   90.00
#
_symmetry.space_group_name_H-M   'P 1'
#
loop_
_entity.id
_entity.type
_entity.pdbx_description
1 polymer ?
#
loop_
_entity_poly.entity_id
_entity_poly.type
_entity_poly.pdbx_seq_one_letter_code
_entity_poly.pdbx_strand_id
1 'polypeptide(L)'
;MALGIAGCSDDNTDPNAQIGPNPKLPEINQYLFPPMHLASVVGWKNDEKPAVAQGLQIEALAKGLQHPRSLYVLPNGDVLVVESKAPDEASVKRPKDIVMGWVESWVTSGGDT
;
A
#
# COMPACT_ATOMS: atom_id res chain seq x y z
N MET A 1 -28.57 30.10 -9.25
CA MET A 1 -27.69 29.78 -10.39
C MET A 1 -26.74 28.69 -9.92
N ALA A 2 -27.11 27.43 -10.17
CA ALA A 2 -26.36 26.26 -9.73
C ALA A 2 -25.64 25.67 -10.95
N LEU A 3 -24.31 25.66 -10.92
CA LEU A 3 -23.48 24.96 -11.89
C LEU A 3 -23.37 23.50 -11.45
N GLY A 4 -24.09 22.60 -12.12
CA GLY A 4 -23.91 21.16 -11.97
C GLY A 4 -22.67 20.71 -12.75
N ILE A 5 -21.74 20.04 -12.09
CA ILE A 5 -20.61 19.36 -12.74
C ILE A 5 -21.12 17.98 -13.15
N ALA A 6 -21.40 17.80 -14.44
CA ALA A 6 -21.61 16.47 -15.01
C ALA A 6 -20.23 15.84 -15.26
N GLY A 7 -19.82 14.92 -14.39
CA GLY A 7 -18.71 14.02 -14.69
C GLY A 7 -19.18 12.93 -15.63
N CYS A 8 -18.68 12.90 -16.87
CA CYS A 8 -18.81 11.74 -17.74
C CYS A 8 -17.69 10.74 -17.38
N SER A 9 -18.06 9.55 -16.92
CA SER A 9 -17.16 8.40 -16.77
C SER A 9 -17.55 7.33 -17.79
N ASP A 10 -16.78 7.20 -18.87
CA ASP A 10 -16.90 6.11 -19.86
C ASP A 10 -16.06 4.90 -19.42
N ASP A 11 -16.55 4.14 -18.43
CA ASP A 11 -15.90 2.92 -17.93
C ASP A 11 -16.41 1.66 -18.66
N ASN A 12 -16.28 1.62 -20.00
CA ASN A 12 -16.67 0.42 -20.76
C ASN A 12 -15.64 0.06 -21.84
N THR A 13 -14.47 -0.39 -21.40
CA THR A 13 -13.46 -1.02 -22.27
C THR A 13 -13.57 -2.55 -22.21
N ASP A 14 -13.89 -3.18 -23.35
CA ASP A 14 -13.86 -4.63 -23.52
C ASP A 14 -12.44 -5.18 -23.27
N PRO A 15 -12.24 -6.04 -22.25
CA PRO A 15 -10.93 -6.62 -21.94
C PRO A 15 -10.30 -7.37 -23.11
N ASN A 16 -11.10 -7.95 -24.01
CA ASN A 16 -10.60 -8.71 -25.16
C ASN A 16 -10.00 -7.79 -26.24
N ALA A 17 -10.43 -6.52 -26.31
CA ALA A 17 -9.87 -5.53 -27.23
C ALA A 17 -8.48 -4.99 -26.81
N GLN A 18 -8.04 -5.36 -25.59
CA GLN A 18 -6.74 -4.96 -25.03
C GLN A 18 -5.66 -6.05 -25.18
N ILE A 19 -5.97 -7.18 -25.83
CA ILE A 19 -5.07 -8.32 -26.01
C ILE A 19 -4.86 -8.58 -27.51
N GLY A 20 -3.61 -8.70 -27.96
CA GLY A 20 -3.26 -9.00 -29.35
C GLY A 20 -2.06 -8.18 -29.86
N PRO A 21 -1.66 -8.34 -31.13
CA PRO A 21 -0.48 -7.66 -31.69
C PRO A 21 -0.66 -6.15 -31.88
N ASN A 22 -1.90 -5.64 -31.86
CA ASN A 22 -2.20 -4.21 -31.97
C ASN A 22 -3.43 -3.83 -31.11
N PRO A 23 -3.30 -3.78 -29.77
CA PRO A 23 -4.40 -3.45 -28.89
C PRO A 23 -4.76 -1.96 -28.99
N LYS A 24 -6.05 -1.62 -28.84
CA LYS A 24 -6.49 -0.22 -28.82
C LYS A 24 -6.24 0.36 -27.44
N LEU A 25 -5.27 1.27 -27.34
CA LEU A 25 -4.97 1.98 -26.08
C LEU A 25 -5.91 3.19 -25.91
N PRO A 26 -6.40 3.46 -24.69
CA PRO A 26 -7.13 4.69 -24.41
C PRO A 26 -6.23 5.92 -24.58
N GLU A 27 -6.84 7.06 -24.85
CA GLU A 27 -6.11 8.32 -24.94
C GLU A 27 -5.52 8.72 -23.58
N ILE A 28 -4.39 9.42 -23.61
CA ILE A 28 -3.71 9.89 -22.39
C ILE A 28 -4.54 11.00 -21.76
N ASN A 29 -5.13 10.72 -20.60
CA ASN A 29 -5.81 11.73 -19.81
C ASN A 29 -4.80 12.47 -18.92
N GLN A 30 -4.70 13.80 -19.07
CA GLN A 30 -3.84 14.64 -18.25
C GLN A 30 -4.60 15.15 -17.02
N TYR A 31 -4.20 14.68 -15.84
CA TYR A 31 -4.79 15.10 -14.58
C TYR A 31 -3.83 16.03 -13.81
N LEU A 32 -4.38 17.04 -13.13
CA LEU A 32 -3.63 17.82 -12.13
C LEU A 32 -3.29 16.97 -10.89
N PHE A 33 -4.22 16.08 -10.51
CA PHE A 33 -4.01 15.07 -9.49
C PHE A 33 -4.60 13.75 -10.02
N PRO A 34 -3.79 12.70 -10.19
CA PRO A 34 -4.26 11.45 -10.78
C PRO A 34 -5.28 10.77 -9.86
N PRO A 35 -6.32 10.13 -10.40
CA PRO A 35 -7.17 9.25 -9.60
C PRO A 35 -6.32 8.09 -9.08
N MET A 36 -6.27 7.92 -7.76
CA MET A 36 -5.48 6.91 -7.08
C MET A 36 -6.40 6.03 -6.24
N HIS A 37 -6.31 4.71 -6.41
CA HIS A 37 -6.96 3.76 -5.50
C HIS A 37 -5.99 3.37 -4.40
N LEU A 38 -6.15 3.98 -3.23
CA LEU A 38 -5.30 3.74 -2.06
C LEU A 38 -5.99 2.74 -1.14
N ALA A 39 -5.34 1.60 -0.90
CA ALA A 39 -5.85 0.61 0.04
C ALA A 39 -5.77 1.17 1.46
N SER A 40 -6.90 1.17 2.17
CA SER A 40 -6.92 1.55 3.59
C SER A 40 -6.19 0.48 4.40
N VAL A 41 -5.27 0.91 5.26
CA VAL A 41 -4.65 -0.02 6.19
C VAL A 41 -5.65 -0.38 7.28
N VAL A 42 -6.00 -1.66 7.33
CA VAL A 42 -6.70 -2.25 8.47
C VAL A 42 -5.68 -2.95 9.36
N GLY A 43 -5.40 -2.34 10.51
CA GLY A 43 -4.58 -2.98 11.56
C GLY A 43 -5.40 -4.00 12.35
N TRP A 44 -4.69 -4.90 13.03
CA TRP A 44 -5.28 -5.79 14.03
C TRP A 44 -5.66 -5.00 15.28
N LYS A 45 -6.83 -5.27 15.87
CA LYS A 45 -7.15 -4.77 17.22
C LYS A 45 -6.24 -5.43 18.26
N ASN A 46 -6.21 -4.86 19.47
CA ASN A 46 -5.42 -5.42 20.57
C ASN A 46 -5.79 -6.90 20.79
N ASP A 47 -4.77 -7.76 20.66
CA ASP A 47 -4.83 -9.21 20.83
C ASP A 47 -5.77 -9.94 19.85
N GLU A 48 -6.17 -9.26 18.76
CA GLU A 48 -6.85 -9.89 17.65
C GLU A 48 -5.89 -10.85 16.95
N LYS A 49 -6.38 -12.05 16.65
CA LYS A 49 -5.63 -13.13 16.01
C LYS A 49 -6.37 -13.58 14.76
N PRO A 50 -5.67 -13.90 13.66
CA PRO A 50 -6.29 -14.50 12.50
C PRO A 50 -6.90 -15.86 12.86
N ALA A 51 -7.99 -16.22 12.19
CA ALA A 51 -8.51 -17.58 12.24
C ALA A 51 -7.49 -18.54 11.64
N VAL A 52 -7.23 -19.66 12.32
CA VAL A 52 -6.31 -20.71 11.89
C VAL A 52 -7.03 -22.03 11.74
N ALA A 53 -6.44 -22.95 10.97
CA ALA A 53 -6.99 -24.29 10.79
C ALA A 53 -7.02 -25.07 12.11
N GLN A 54 -7.90 -26.08 12.18
CA GLN A 54 -8.10 -26.86 13.39
C GLN A 54 -6.84 -27.62 13.79
N GLY A 55 -6.48 -27.56 15.08
CA GLY A 55 -5.24 -28.15 15.62
C GLY A 55 -4.01 -27.24 15.57
N LEU A 56 -4.13 -26.02 15.00
CA LEU A 56 -3.08 -25.00 15.04
C LEU A 56 -3.41 -23.91 16.06
N GLN A 57 -2.38 -23.30 16.64
CA GLN A 57 -2.47 -22.13 17.50
C GLN A 57 -1.54 -21.05 16.94
N ILE A 58 -1.97 -19.79 17.01
CA ILE A 58 -1.15 -18.64 16.66
C ILE A 58 -0.96 -17.72 17.87
N GLU A 59 0.27 -17.26 18.03
CA GLU A 59 0.68 -16.29 19.04
C GLU A 59 1.54 -15.22 18.37
N ALA A 60 1.48 -13.99 18.90
CA ALA A 60 2.34 -12.92 18.44
C ALA A 60 3.79 -13.18 18.91
N LEU A 61 4.72 -13.34 17.97
CA LEU A 61 6.14 -13.53 18.28
C LEU A 61 6.77 -12.22 18.79
N ALA A 62 6.46 -11.11 18.12
CA ALA A 62 6.89 -9.77 18.49
C ALA A 62 5.85 -8.75 17.99
N LYS A 63 5.78 -7.59 18.64
CA LYS A 63 4.93 -6.44 18.27
C LYS A 63 5.83 -5.21 18.08
N GLY A 64 5.37 -4.22 17.31
CA GLY A 64 6.08 -2.95 17.12
C GLY A 64 7.19 -2.94 16.06
N LEU A 65 7.24 -3.95 15.18
CA LEU A 65 8.19 -3.99 14.06
C LEU A 65 7.75 -3.07 12.92
N GLN A 66 8.70 -2.43 12.25
CA GLN A 66 8.53 -1.43 11.21
C GLN A 66 8.92 -2.02 9.85
N HIS A 67 7.92 -2.44 9.07
CA HIS A 67 8.11 -3.11 7.77
C HIS A 67 9.04 -4.34 7.83
N PRO A 68 8.72 -5.36 8.65
CA PRO A 68 9.50 -6.60 8.66
C PRO A 68 9.37 -7.31 7.31
N ARG A 69 10.49 -7.59 6.64
CA ARG A 69 10.50 -8.27 5.32
C ARG A 69 11.11 -9.66 5.36
N SER A 70 12.18 -9.84 6.11
CA SER A 70 12.91 -11.11 6.15
C SER A 70 13.18 -11.53 7.58
N LEU A 71 12.99 -12.81 7.84
CA LEU A 71 13.20 -13.46 9.13
C LEU A 71 14.29 -14.52 8.96
N TYR A 72 15.21 -14.61 9.91
CA TYR A 72 16.25 -15.64 9.93
C TYR A 72 16.37 -16.26 11.31
N VAL A 73 16.13 -17.56 11.41
CA VAL A 73 16.20 -18.30 12.67
C VAL A 73 17.60 -18.85 12.85
N LEU A 74 18.23 -18.53 13.98
CA LEU A 74 19.55 -19.01 14.35
C LEU A 74 19.48 -20.39 15.02
N PRO A 75 20.57 -21.20 14.99
CA PRO A 75 20.60 -22.51 15.62
C PRO A 75 20.36 -22.52 17.14
N ASN A 76 20.56 -21.37 17.81
CA ASN A 76 20.27 -21.19 19.23
C ASN A 76 18.79 -20.86 19.53
N GLY A 77 17.95 -20.69 18.50
CA GLY A 77 16.53 -20.37 18.64
C GLY A 77 16.19 -18.88 18.53
N ASP A 78 17.19 -18.00 18.43
CA ASP A 78 16.94 -16.57 18.22
C ASP A 78 16.45 -16.28 16.80
N VAL A 79 15.67 -15.21 16.64
CA VAL A 79 15.12 -14.79 15.34
C VAL A 79 15.62 -13.39 15.00
N LEU A 80 16.39 -13.28 13.93
CA LEU A 80 16.78 -12.00 13.35
C LEU A 80 15.67 -11.51 12.42
N VAL A 81 15.28 -10.25 12.57
CA VAL A 81 14.27 -9.59 11.74
C VAL A 81 14.91 -8.43 10.99
N VAL A 82 14.72 -8.38 9.67
CA VAL A 82 15.15 -7.26 8.83
C VAL A 82 13.97 -6.34 8.58
N GLU A 83 14.09 -5.10 9.06
CA GLU A 83 13.16 -4.00 8.86
C GLU A 83 13.57 -3.19 7.64
N SER A 84 12.61 -2.89 6.75
CA SER A 84 12.88 -2.12 5.54
C SER A 84 12.51 -0.65 5.64
N LYS A 85 12.26 -0.15 6.85
CA LYS A 85 12.02 1.29 7.05
C LYS A 85 13.30 2.05 6.69
N ALA A 86 13.18 2.99 5.77
CA ALA A 86 14.28 3.88 5.45
C ALA A 86 14.61 4.75 6.69
N PRO A 87 15.89 5.07 6.95
CA PRO A 87 16.24 6.05 7.97
C PRO A 87 15.59 7.41 7.67
N ASP A 88 15.47 8.25 8.70
CA ASP A 88 14.93 9.62 8.59
C ASP A 88 15.88 10.54 7.82
N GLU A 89 16.08 10.29 6.53
CA GLU A 89 16.75 11.19 5.62
C GLU A 89 16.00 11.26 4.29
N ALA A 90 15.08 12.22 4.25
CA ALA A 90 14.76 12.92 3.02
C ALA A 90 14.47 14.37 3.39
N SER A 91 15.52 15.21 3.43
CA SER A 91 15.29 16.63 3.18
C SER A 91 14.42 16.74 1.93
N VAL A 92 13.37 17.57 1.96
CA VAL A 92 12.49 17.74 0.80
C VAL A 92 13.34 18.27 -0.36
N LYS A 93 13.72 17.38 -1.29
CA LYS A 93 14.58 17.75 -2.44
C LYS A 93 13.75 18.29 -3.59
N ARG A 94 12.49 17.85 -3.70
CA ARG A 94 11.57 18.21 -4.79
C ARG A 94 10.16 18.46 -4.24
N PRO A 95 9.36 19.34 -4.87
CA PRO A 95 7.97 19.56 -4.49
C PRO A 95 7.13 18.29 -4.45
N LYS A 96 7.39 17.33 -5.34
CA LYS A 96 6.68 16.04 -5.36
C LYS A 96 6.87 15.22 -4.08
N ASP A 97 7.99 15.41 -3.36
CA ASP A 97 8.30 14.62 -2.17
C ASP A 97 7.31 14.96 -1.03
N ILE A 98 6.73 16.16 -1.03
CA ILE A 98 5.66 16.58 -0.09
C ILE A 98 4.37 15.80 -0.35
N VAL A 99 3.94 15.76 -1.62
CA VAL A 99 2.72 15.04 -2.03
C VAL A 99 2.91 13.53 -1.82
N MET A 100 4.08 13.00 -2.16
CA MET A 100 4.42 11.59 -1.93
C MET A 100 4.37 11.24 -0.45
N GLY A 101 5.00 12.02 0.43
CA GLY A 101 4.95 11.75 1.87
C GLY A 101 3.53 11.77 2.44
N TRP A 102 2.68 12.67 1.95
CA TRP A 102 1.26 12.69 2.33
C TRP A 102 0.50 11.45 1.86
N VAL A 103 0.67 11.03 0.59
CA VAL A 103 0.04 9.80 0.08
C VAL A 103 0.58 8.55 0.79
N GLU A 104 1.89 8.47 1.02
CA GLU A 104 2.53 7.37 1.75
C GLU A 104 2.01 7.29 3.18
N SER A 105 1.78 8.42 3.86
CA SER A 105 1.20 8.41 5.22
C SER A 105 -0.18 7.75 5.32
N TRP A 106 -0.91 7.65 4.21
CA TRP A 106 -2.24 7.02 4.17
C TRP A 106 -2.21 5.52 3.91
N VAL A 107 -1.15 5.02 3.26
CA VAL A 107 -1.05 3.62 2.79
C VAL A 107 0.01 2.83 3.55
N THR A 108 0.96 3.52 4.17
CA THR A 108 2.00 2.91 4.98
C THR A 108 1.50 2.72 6.40
N SER A 109 1.45 1.47 6.82
CA SER A 109 1.19 1.08 8.21
C SER A 109 2.43 0.40 8.77
N GLY A 110 3.25 1.18 9.45
CA GLY A 110 4.47 0.66 10.04
C GLY A 110 5.12 1.69 10.96
N GLY A 111 4.72 1.64 12.24
CA GLY A 111 5.37 2.34 13.34
C GLY A 111 4.91 3.79 13.50
N ASP A 112 4.53 4.15 14.72
CA ASP A 112 4.25 5.54 15.10
C ASP A 112 5.44 6.44 14.73
N THR A 113 5.09 7.70 14.44
CA THR A 113 5.99 8.83 14.17
C THR A 113 7.22 8.88 15.06
#